data_AF-A0A183AU71-F1
#
_entry.id   AF-A0A183AU71-F1
#
_cell.length_a   1.000
_cell.length_b   1.000
_cell.length_c   1.000
_cell.angle_alpha   90.00
_cell.angle_beta   90.00
_cell.angle_gamma   90.00
#
_symmetry.space_group_name_H-M   'P 1'
#
loop_
_entity.id
_entity.type
_entity.pdbx_description
1 polymer ?
#
loop_
_entity_poly.entity_id
_entity_poly.type
_entity_poly.pdbx_seq_one_letter_code
_entity_poly.pdbx_strand_id
1 'polypeptide(L)'
;MSGTIARCCCGLSLNEHAPDVKLEALARLGASGFRALVAGGPSMTTHRIPTATERWQVKTHTREVPTNAYGTVEFQGGPHPTRARVS
;
A
#
# COMPACT_ATOMS: atom_id res chain seq x y z
N MET A 1 -23.23 1.56 2.79
CA MET A 1 -22.56 2.04 1.57
C MET A 1 -21.06 1.90 1.76
N SER A 2 -20.47 0.80 1.30
CA SER A 2 -19.03 0.55 1.46
C SER A 2 -18.29 1.34 0.38
N GLY A 3 -17.72 2.49 0.73
CA GLY A 3 -16.90 3.28 -0.18
C GLY A 3 -15.66 2.47 -0.57
N THR A 4 -15.45 2.22 -1.86
CA THR A 4 -14.24 1.55 -2.35
C THR A 4 -13.04 2.44 -2.07
N ILE A 5 -12.24 2.07 -1.06
CA ILE A 5 -10.93 2.70 -0.81
C ILE A 5 -10.07 2.43 -2.05
N ALA A 6 -9.51 3.48 -2.65
CA ALA A 6 -8.56 3.33 -3.74
C ALA A 6 -7.33 2.57 -3.21
N ARG A 7 -7.10 1.37 -3.75
CA ARG A 7 -5.94 0.53 -3.40
C ARG A 7 -4.89 0.64 -4.49
N CYS A 8 -3.63 0.69 -4.07
CA CYS A 8 -2.49 0.58 -4.95
C CYS A 8 -2.40 -0.84 -5.53
N CYS A 9 -1.68 -1.02 -6.64
CA CYS A 9 -1.45 -2.35 -7.24
C CYS A 9 -0.69 -3.31 -6.30
N CYS A 10 -0.07 -2.81 -5.23
CA CYS A 10 0.53 -3.63 -4.16
C CYS A 10 -0.48 -4.11 -3.10
N GLY A 11 -1.76 -3.74 -3.21
CA GLY A 11 -2.83 -4.15 -2.30
C GLY A 11 -3.03 -3.24 -1.09
N LEU A 12 -2.06 -2.37 -0.77
CA LEU A 12 -2.15 -1.37 0.30
C LEU A 12 -3.06 -0.20 -0.09
N SER A 13 -3.77 0.36 0.89
CA SER A 13 -4.35 1.69 0.78
C SER A 13 -3.25 2.75 0.79
N LEU A 14 -3.57 3.94 0.29
CA LEU A 14 -2.60 5.04 0.28
C LEU A 14 -2.14 5.44 1.70
N ASN A 15 -2.97 5.21 2.73
CA ASN A 15 -2.62 5.48 4.11
C ASN A 15 -1.64 4.46 4.72
N GLU A 16 -1.60 3.24 4.20
CA GLU A 16 -0.71 2.17 4.66
C GLU A 16 0.66 2.22 3.99
N HIS A 17 0.82 3.04 2.95
CA HIS A 17 2.10 3.25 2.30
C HIS A 17 3.11 4.01 3.16
N ALA A 18 4.39 3.74 2.91
CA ALA A 18 5.50 4.49 3.48
C ALA A 18 5.43 5.99 3.09
N PRO A 19 5.96 6.91 3.93
CA PRO A 19 5.81 8.36 3.75
C PRO A 19 6.33 8.89 2.41
N ASP A 20 7.41 8.31 1.91
CA ASP A 20 8.03 8.65 0.64
C ASP A 20 7.12 8.32 -0.56
N VAL A 21 6.42 7.17 -0.53
CA VAL A 21 5.46 6.79 -1.57
C VAL A 21 4.26 7.74 -1.56
N LYS A 22 3.82 8.17 -0.37
CA LYS A 22 2.76 9.19 -0.23
C LYS A 22 3.20 10.54 -0.81
N LEU A 23 4.45 10.93 -0.57
CA LEU A 23 5.01 12.19 -1.09
C LEU A 23 5.12 12.17 -2.62
N GLU A 24 5.55 11.05 -3.21
CA GLU A 24 5.59 10.90 -4.66
C GLU A 24 4.17 10.96 -5.27
N ALA A 25 3.19 10.30 -4.65
CA ALA A 25 1.80 10.37 -5.07
C ALA A 25 1.25 11.81 -5.00
N LEU A 26 1.57 12.56 -3.93
CA LEU A 26 1.26 13.99 -3.81
C LEU A 26 1.89 14.81 -4.93
N ALA A 27 3.17 14.59 -5.22
CA ALA A 27 3.89 15.33 -6.27
C ALA A 27 3.31 15.07 -7.66
N ARG A 28 2.87 13.84 -7.94
CA ARG A 28 2.32 13.44 -9.25
C ARG A 28 0.87 13.90 -9.46
N LEU A 29 0.06 13.91 -8.40
CA LEU A 29 -1.40 14.13 -8.50
C LEU A 29 -1.86 15.50 -8.00
N GLY A 30 -0.99 16.21 -7.26
CA GLY A 30 -1.37 17.38 -6.49
C GLY A 30 -2.26 17.06 -5.27
N ALA A 31 -2.43 18.07 -4.40
CA ALA A 31 -3.15 17.91 -3.13
C ALA A 31 -4.61 17.47 -3.30
N SER A 32 -5.32 18.03 -4.29
CA SER A 32 -6.74 17.70 -4.55
C SER A 32 -6.91 16.26 -5.03
N GLY A 33 -6.04 15.80 -5.93
CA GLY A 33 -6.04 14.42 -6.45
C GLY A 33 -5.68 13.41 -5.37
N PHE A 34 -4.66 13.72 -4.56
CA PHE A 34 -4.30 12.90 -3.41
C PHE A 34 -5.45 12.80 -2.39
N ARG A 35 -6.10 13.93 -2.06
CA ARG A 35 -7.24 13.96 -1.12
C ARG A 35 -8.40 13.10 -1.60
N ALA A 36 -8.68 13.09 -2.90
CA ALA A 36 -9.73 12.24 -3.48
C ALA A 36 -9.42 10.74 -3.34
N LEU A 37 -8.16 10.32 -3.52
CA LEU A 37 -7.75 8.93 -3.34
C LEU A 37 -7.83 8.46 -1.89
N VAL A 38 -7.46 9.32 -0.93
CA VAL A 38 -7.54 9.01 0.51
C VAL A 38 -8.99 8.96 1.00
N ALA A 39 -9.82 9.90 0.54
CA ALA A 39 -11.20 10.06 1.02
C ALA A 39 -12.22 9.09 0.38
N GLY A 40 -11.83 8.29 -0.62
CA GLY A 40 -12.74 7.38 -1.30
C GLY A 40 -13.87 8.09 -2.07
N GLY A 41 -13.51 9.17 -2.80
CA GLY A 41 -14.47 9.98 -3.57
C GLY A 41 -15.25 9.21 -4.64
N PRO A 42 -16.36 9.79 -5.16
CA PRO A 42 -17.35 9.05 -5.93
C PRO A 42 -16.75 8.48 -7.22
N SER A 43 -16.71 7.15 -7.27
CA SER A 43 -16.61 6.36 -8.49
C SER A 43 -15.51 6.78 -9.47
N MET A 44 -14.25 6.70 -9.04
CA MET A 44 -13.24 6.22 -9.99
C MET A 44 -13.53 4.74 -10.24
N THR A 45 -14.37 4.47 -11.24
CA THR A 45 -14.55 3.14 -11.83
C THR A 45 -13.17 2.58 -12.16
N THR A 46 -12.69 1.60 -11.39
CA THR A 46 -11.73 0.57 -11.83
C THR A 46 -10.34 1.04 -12.32
N HIS A 47 -10.09 2.34 -12.44
CA HIS A 47 -8.83 2.84 -12.97
C HIS A 47 -7.91 3.19 -11.82
N ARG A 48 -6.92 2.31 -11.64
CA ARG A 48 -5.52 2.68 -11.41
C ARG A 48 -5.33 4.19 -11.46
N ILE A 49 -4.80 4.76 -10.36
CA ILE A 49 -4.18 6.08 -10.32
C ILE A 49 -3.54 6.38 -11.69
N PRO A 50 -3.86 7.51 -12.33
CA PRO A 50 -3.71 7.70 -13.76
C PRO A 50 -2.28 7.47 -14.23
N THR A 51 -2.09 6.37 -14.94
CA THR A 51 -1.39 6.37 -16.23
C THR A 51 -2.23 5.49 -17.15
N ALA A 52 -2.69 6.04 -18.27
CA ALA A 52 -3.42 5.27 -19.27
C ALA A 52 -2.52 4.28 -20.04
N THR A 53 -1.29 4.02 -19.58
CA THR A 53 -0.30 3.18 -20.28
C THR A 53 0.69 2.44 -19.38
N GLU A 54 0.87 2.81 -18.10
CA GLU A 54 1.93 2.19 -17.29
C GLU A 54 1.41 0.96 -16.53
N ARG A 55 1.77 -0.21 -17.04
CA ARG A 55 1.56 -1.48 -16.34
C ARG A 55 2.56 -1.58 -15.20
N TRP A 56 2.13 -2.06 -14.03
CA TRP A 56 3.02 -2.34 -12.91
C TRP A 56 4.17 -3.26 -13.36
N GLN A 57 5.39 -2.88 -13.02
CA GLN A 57 6.60 -3.64 -13.31
C GLN A 57 7.49 -3.66 -12.07
N VAL A 58 8.09 -4.82 -11.78
CA VAL A 58 9.02 -4.98 -10.64
C VAL A 58 10.11 -3.92 -10.67
N LYS A 59 10.73 -3.68 -11.84
CA LYS A 59 11.87 -2.76 -11.99
C LYS A 59 11.58 -1.30 -11.65
N THR A 60 10.33 -0.84 -11.79
CA THR A 60 9.97 0.57 -11.61
C THR A 60 9.06 0.83 -10.41
N HIS A 61 8.37 -0.20 -9.91
CA HIS A 61 7.39 -0.10 -8.83
C HIS A 61 7.78 -0.87 -7.57
N THR A 62 9.03 -1.30 -7.47
CA THR A 62 9.60 -1.85 -6.23
C THR A 62 10.86 -1.07 -5.88
N ARG A 63 11.19 -1.06 -4.58
CA ARG A 63 12.41 -0.47 -4.07
C ARG A 63 12.95 -1.36 -2.95
N GLU A 64 14.26 -1.54 -2.94
CA GLU A 64 14.95 -2.15 -1.81
C GLU A 64 14.90 -1.21 -0.61
N VAL A 65 14.47 -1.74 0.53
CA VAL A 65 14.44 -1.04 1.81
C VAL A 65 14.95 -1.99 2.89
N PRO A 66 15.55 -1.49 3.98
CA PRO A 66 15.92 -2.33 5.10
C PRO A 66 14.71 -3.12 5.60
N THR A 67 14.90 -4.41 5.86
CA THR A 67 13.87 -5.23 6.48
C THR A 67 13.54 -4.66 7.85
N ASN A 68 12.26 -4.57 8.19
CA ASN A 68 11.80 -4.16 9.52
C ASN A 68 11.06 -5.29 10.26
N ALA A 69 10.94 -6.45 9.63
CA ALA A 69 10.29 -7.64 10.17
C ALA A 69 11.32 -8.59 10.79
N TYR A 70 11.98 -8.16 11.87
CA TYR A 70 12.89 -9.00 12.63
C TYR A 70 12.26 -9.42 13.96
N GLY A 71 12.70 -10.55 14.50
CA GLY A 71 12.38 -10.96 15.87
C GLY A 71 11.72 -12.32 15.96
N THR A 72 10.91 -12.52 17.00
CA THR A 72 10.20 -13.78 17.26
C THR A 72 8.71 -13.55 17.18
N VAL A 73 8.02 -14.35 16.36
CA VAL A 73 6.56 -14.39 16.34
C VAL A 73 6.10 -15.50 17.28
N GLU A 74 5.23 -15.14 18.22
CA GLU A 74 4.56 -16.09 19.11
C GLU A 74 3.14 -16.35 18.59
N PHE A 75 2.84 -17.62 18.31
CA PHE A 75 1.51 -18.01 17.83
C PHE A 75 0.58 -18.22 19.03
N GLN A 76 -0.55 -17.50 19.05
CA GLN A 76 -1.61 -17.70 20.05
C GLN A 76 -2.66 -18.69 19.54
N GLY A 77 -3.14 -19.58 20.40
CA GLY A 77 -4.28 -20.47 20.11
C GLY A 77 -3.96 -21.95 19.88
N GLY A 78 -2.71 -22.39 20.03
CA GLY A 78 -2.33 -23.80 20.04
C GLY A 78 -2.08 -24.35 21.46
N PRO A 79 -2.14 -25.68 21.68
CA PRO A 79 -1.87 -26.27 23.00
C PRO A 79 -0.42 -26.11 23.46
N HIS A 80 0.49 -25.74 22.55
CA HIS A 80 1.92 -25.56 22.84
C HIS A 80 2.37 -24.20 22.30
N PRO A 81 3.20 -23.44 23.03
CA PRO A 81 3.79 -22.21 22.51
C PRO A 81 4.75 -22.54 21.37
N THR A 82 4.41 -22.09 20.16
CA THR A 82 5.28 -22.18 18.98
C THR A 82 5.91 -20.80 18.75
N ARG A 83 7.23 -20.78 18.60
CA ARG A 83 8.00 -19.57 18.27
C ARG A 83 8.67 -19.74 16.92
N ALA A 84 8.53 -18.75 16.04
CA ALA A 84 9.26 -18.68 14.79
C ALA A 84 10.20 -17.47 14.81
N ARG A 85 11.46 -17.68 14.43
CA ARG A 85 12.44 -16.61 14.32
C ARG A 85 12.43 -16.06 12.89
N VAL A 86 12.33 -14.74 12.76
CA VAL A 86 12.44 -14.02 11.50
C VAL A 86 13.79 -13.29 11.50
N SER A 87 14.66 -13.67 10.56
CA SER A 87 16.03 -13.15 10.37
C SER A 87 16.22 -12.64 8.97
#